data_AF-A0A9X8E519-F1
#
_entry.id   AF-A0A9X8E519-F1
#
_cell.length_a   1.000
_cell.length_b   1.000
_cell.length_c   1.000
_cell.angle_alpha   90.00
_cell.angle_beta   90.00
_cell.angle_gamma   90.00
#
_symmetry.space_group_name_H-M   'P 1'
#
loop_
_entity.id
_entity.type
_entity.pdbx_description
1 polymer ?
#
loop_
_entity_poly.entity_id
_entity_poly.type
_entity_poly.pdbx_seq_one_letter_code
_entity_poly.pdbx_strand_id
1 'polypeptide(L)'
;MLALASMLAENAKIEELYLSWNKIRGVGAQRLVEALGYHTSLRVLDLSWNSLNSCPNNSVAAALATSLTNNKVLAHLDISNNALDSKACGILAAALVANHTVVGYVKSALHKHCAIKHFELHQDNQDPNTSLDAWWPYVDRACWLCGRWSEHRFVWTPSHKLDAKAKVKLHLSIDDWTGDEMNRSNDMFVLYRMLPPGKTKYFITVETEV
;
A
#
# COMPACT_ATOMS: atom_id res chain seq x y z
N MET A 1 -10.58 10.86 -22.86
CA MET A 1 -9.50 10.21 -22.08
C MET A 1 -8.10 10.67 -22.49
N LEU A 2 -7.77 10.74 -23.79
CA LEU A 2 -6.45 11.23 -24.24
C LEU A 2 -6.12 12.63 -23.73
N ALA A 3 -7.09 13.56 -23.76
CA ALA A 3 -6.90 14.91 -23.21
C ALA A 3 -6.54 14.93 -21.71
N LEU A 4 -7.08 13.98 -20.92
CA LEU A 4 -6.77 13.87 -19.49
C LEU A 4 -5.35 13.31 -19.28
N ALA A 5 -4.92 12.37 -20.12
CA ALA A 5 -3.54 11.89 -20.09
C ALA A 5 -2.53 12.99 -20.47
N SER A 6 -2.84 13.79 -21.51
CA SER A 6 -2.04 14.97 -21.89
C SER A 6 -1.98 15.99 -20.76
N MET A 7 -3.12 16.30 -20.14
CA MET A 7 -3.18 17.19 -18.98
C MET A 7 -2.28 16.69 -17.85
N LEU A 8 -2.33 15.38 -17.55
CA LEU A 8 -1.50 14.79 -16.50
C LEU A 8 0.00 14.77 -16.87
N ALA A 9 0.36 14.69 -18.14
CA ALA A 9 1.75 14.76 -18.58
C ALA A 9 2.33 16.18 -18.55
N GLU A 10 1.50 17.19 -18.84
CA GLU A 10 1.90 18.60 -18.93
C GLU A 10 1.77 19.34 -17.59
N ASN A 11 0.86 18.89 -16.73
CA ASN A 11 0.63 19.46 -15.42
C ASN A 11 1.66 18.91 -14.41
N ALA A 12 2.23 19.80 -13.61
CA ALA A 12 3.15 19.46 -12.52
C ALA A 12 2.72 20.07 -11.19
N LYS A 13 1.43 20.34 -11.00
CA LYS A 13 0.88 21.01 -9.81
C LYS A 13 -0.25 20.25 -9.13
N ILE A 14 -0.98 19.40 -9.86
CA ILE A 14 -2.04 18.61 -9.26
C ILE A 14 -1.39 17.61 -8.29
N GLU A 15 -1.90 17.61 -7.06
CA GLU A 15 -1.44 16.72 -5.98
C GLU A 15 -2.42 15.57 -5.75
N GLU A 16 -3.70 15.78 -6.02
CA GLU A 16 -4.74 14.77 -5.80
C GLU A 16 -5.69 14.71 -7.01
N LEU A 17 -6.00 13.50 -7.47
CA LEU A 17 -6.88 13.28 -8.61
C LEU A 17 -7.79 12.09 -8.36
N TYR A 18 -9.10 12.35 -8.34
CA TYR A 18 -10.14 11.34 -8.13
C TYR A 18 -10.93 11.12 -9.40
N LEU A 19 -10.91 9.89 -9.91
CA LEU A 19 -11.49 9.49 -11.19
C LEU A 19 -12.29 8.19 -11.08
N SER A 20 -12.70 7.83 -9.86
CA SER A 20 -13.46 6.59 -9.64
C SER A 20 -14.81 6.58 -10.35
N TRP A 21 -15.34 5.37 -10.58
CA TRP A 21 -16.66 5.15 -11.21
C TRP A 21 -16.80 5.76 -12.61
N ASN A 22 -15.73 5.67 -13.40
CA ASN A 22 -15.73 6.12 -14.79
C ASN A 22 -15.56 4.92 -15.75
N LYS A 23 -15.38 5.20 -17.04
CA LYS A 23 -15.10 4.20 -18.08
C LYS A 23 -13.69 4.39 -18.63
N ILE A 24 -12.71 4.63 -17.76
CA ILE A 24 -11.32 4.85 -18.14
C ILE A 24 -10.70 3.50 -18.53
N ARG A 25 -10.67 3.25 -19.84
CA ARG A 25 -10.22 1.98 -20.42
C ARG A 25 -9.54 2.17 -21.76
N GLY A 26 -9.04 1.09 -22.36
CA GLY A 26 -8.42 1.15 -23.68
C GLY A 26 -7.08 1.88 -23.67
N VAL A 27 -6.71 2.41 -24.84
CA VAL A 27 -5.50 3.22 -25.06
C VAL A 27 -5.48 4.46 -24.16
N GLY A 28 -6.64 5.04 -23.86
CA GLY A 28 -6.74 6.21 -22.99
C GLY A 28 -6.31 5.93 -21.55
N ALA A 29 -6.68 4.77 -21.00
CA ALA A 29 -6.23 4.34 -19.68
C ALA A 29 -4.72 4.06 -19.65
N GLN A 30 -4.21 3.40 -20.70
CA GLN A 30 -2.78 3.14 -20.82
C GLN A 30 -1.98 4.45 -20.84
N ARG A 31 -2.37 5.42 -21.68
CA ARG A 31 -1.71 6.73 -21.74
C ARG A 31 -1.78 7.49 -20.41
N LEU A 32 -2.90 7.37 -19.70
CA LEU A 32 -3.05 7.99 -18.38
C LEU A 32 -2.03 7.43 -17.40
N VAL A 33 -1.92 6.09 -17.29
CA VAL A 33 -0.98 5.48 -16.34
C VAL A 33 0.48 5.71 -16.75
N GLU A 34 0.79 5.74 -18.04
CA GLU A 34 2.13 6.09 -18.55
C GLU A 34 2.56 7.50 -18.13
N ALA A 35 1.65 8.48 -18.17
CA ALA A 35 1.91 9.84 -17.72
C ALA A 35 2.28 9.90 -16.23
N LEU A 36 1.77 8.97 -15.40
CA LEU A 36 2.14 8.89 -13.99
C LEU A 36 3.63 8.65 -13.81
N GLY A 37 4.30 7.92 -14.71
CA GLY A 37 5.72 7.60 -14.57
C GLY A 37 6.64 8.83 -14.42
N TYR A 38 6.17 9.99 -14.89
CA TYR A 38 6.94 11.24 -14.93
C TYR A 38 6.29 12.39 -14.17
N HIS A 39 5.04 12.24 -13.70
CA HIS A 39 4.36 13.30 -12.96
C HIS A 39 5.02 13.53 -11.58
N THR A 40 5.39 14.78 -11.29
CA THR A 40 6.24 15.11 -10.13
C THR A 40 5.51 15.60 -8.89
N SER A 41 4.22 15.92 -9.00
CA SER A 41 3.44 16.47 -7.87
C SER A 41 2.30 15.57 -7.37
N LEU A 42 1.74 14.70 -8.21
CA LEU A 42 0.60 13.86 -7.87
C LEU A 42 0.93 12.86 -6.75
N ARG A 43 0.35 13.07 -5.57
CA ARG A 43 0.48 12.24 -4.37
C ARG A 43 -0.65 11.23 -4.24
N VAL A 44 -1.87 11.58 -4.66
CA VAL A 44 -3.07 10.74 -4.51
C VAL A 44 -3.76 10.55 -5.87
N LEU A 45 -4.00 9.30 -6.25
CA LEU A 45 -4.74 8.95 -7.45
C LEU A 45 -5.77 7.85 -7.15
N ASP A 46 -7.04 8.13 -7.42
CA ASP A 46 -8.11 7.14 -7.40
C ASP A 46 -8.60 6.85 -8.81
N LEU A 47 -8.34 5.64 -9.29
CA LEU A 47 -8.80 5.08 -10.56
C LEU A 47 -9.75 3.90 -10.33
N SER A 48 -10.32 3.75 -9.14
CA SER A 48 -11.20 2.63 -8.85
C SER A 48 -12.44 2.58 -9.75
N TRP A 49 -13.02 1.39 -9.96
CA TRP A 49 -14.26 1.24 -10.74
C TRP A 49 -14.18 1.78 -12.18
N ASN A 50 -13.08 1.54 -12.89
CA ASN A 50 -12.85 2.01 -14.27
C ASN A 50 -12.69 0.90 -15.32
N SER A 51 -12.68 -0.37 -14.89
CA SER A 51 -12.40 -1.53 -15.75
C SER A 51 -11.07 -1.44 -16.50
N LEU A 52 -9.99 -1.01 -15.83
CA LEU A 52 -8.65 -0.85 -16.44
C LEU A 52 -8.15 -2.11 -17.17
N ASN A 53 -8.56 -3.31 -16.73
CA ASN A 53 -8.17 -4.57 -17.38
C ASN A 53 -9.00 -4.92 -18.63
N SER A 54 -9.77 -4.00 -19.20
CA SER A 54 -10.56 -4.29 -20.39
C SER A 54 -9.73 -4.33 -21.69
N CYS A 55 -8.42 -4.08 -21.62
CA CYS A 55 -7.51 -4.16 -22.76
C CYS A 55 -6.96 -5.58 -22.93
N PRO A 56 -6.74 -6.05 -24.17
CA PRO A 56 -6.00 -7.29 -24.40
C PRO A 56 -4.62 -7.27 -23.73
N ASN A 57 -4.15 -8.43 -23.30
CA ASN A 57 -2.78 -8.65 -22.83
C ASN A 57 -2.35 -7.84 -21.58
N ASN A 58 -3.28 -7.35 -20.77
CA ASN A 58 -2.99 -6.61 -19.52
C ASN A 58 -2.10 -5.39 -19.76
N SER A 59 -2.24 -4.73 -20.92
CA SER A 59 -1.36 -3.61 -21.34
C SER A 59 -1.35 -2.46 -20.33
N VAL A 60 -2.49 -2.17 -19.70
CA VAL A 60 -2.60 -1.11 -18.67
C VAL A 60 -1.85 -1.50 -17.40
N ALA A 61 -1.90 -2.77 -16.97
CA ALA A 61 -1.17 -3.23 -15.79
C ALA A 61 0.34 -3.18 -16.00
N ALA A 62 0.82 -3.57 -17.19
CA ALA A 62 2.24 -3.46 -17.54
C ALA A 62 2.71 -2.00 -17.62
N ALA A 63 1.93 -1.12 -18.24
CA ALA A 63 2.23 0.31 -18.30
C ALA A 63 2.25 0.94 -16.90
N LEU A 64 1.27 0.60 -16.06
CA LEU A 64 1.22 1.06 -14.67
C LEU A 64 2.42 0.54 -13.87
N ALA A 65 2.79 -0.73 -14.00
CA ALA A 65 3.98 -1.30 -13.35
C ALA A 65 5.26 -0.52 -13.70
N THR A 66 5.51 -0.26 -14.99
CA THR A 66 6.65 0.55 -15.43
C THR A 66 6.60 1.97 -14.82
N SER A 67 5.41 2.57 -14.81
CA SER A 67 5.19 3.92 -14.29
C SER A 67 5.43 3.99 -12.79
N LEU A 68 4.98 2.97 -12.04
CA LEU A 68 5.25 2.83 -10.61
C LEU A 68 6.74 2.66 -10.35
N THR A 69 7.48 1.87 -11.14
CA THR A 69 8.93 1.76 -10.95
C THR A 69 9.65 3.12 -11.03
N ASN A 70 9.20 3.99 -11.94
CA ASN A 70 9.81 5.29 -12.21
C ASN A 70 9.31 6.41 -11.28
N ASN A 71 8.03 6.39 -10.92
CA ASN A 71 7.42 7.43 -10.10
C ASN A 71 7.82 7.25 -8.62
N LYS A 72 8.47 8.27 -8.04
CA LYS A 72 8.91 8.31 -6.63
C LYS A 72 8.15 9.34 -5.78
N VAL A 73 6.96 9.68 -6.22
CA VAL A 73 6.16 10.81 -5.72
C VAL A 73 4.78 10.36 -5.28
N LEU A 74 4.15 9.47 -6.05
CA LEU A 74 2.83 8.95 -5.80
C LEU A 74 2.86 8.16 -4.49
N ALA A 75 2.00 8.58 -3.56
CA ALA A 75 1.92 8.04 -2.22
C ALA A 75 0.69 7.14 -2.04
N HIS A 76 -0.41 7.46 -2.73
CA HIS A 76 -1.66 6.72 -2.67
C HIS A 76 -2.17 6.42 -4.08
N LEU A 77 -2.44 5.14 -4.36
CA LEU A 77 -3.04 4.68 -5.61
C LEU A 77 -4.18 3.69 -5.33
N ASP A 78 -5.42 4.11 -5.61
CA ASP A 78 -6.56 3.19 -5.62
C ASP A 78 -6.83 2.73 -7.06
N ILE A 79 -6.70 1.43 -7.31
CA ILE A 79 -7.12 0.81 -8.58
C ILE A 79 -8.08 -0.35 -8.33
N SER A 80 -8.86 -0.26 -7.27
CA SER A 80 -9.85 -1.25 -6.87
C SER A 80 -10.94 -1.39 -7.93
N ASN A 81 -11.54 -2.58 -8.04
CA ASN A 81 -12.70 -2.81 -8.91
C ASN A 81 -12.42 -2.50 -10.40
N ASN A 82 -11.22 -2.84 -10.86
CA ASN A 82 -10.78 -2.62 -12.24
C ASN A 82 -10.68 -3.90 -13.09
N ALA A 83 -11.30 -4.99 -12.64
CA ALA A 83 -11.28 -6.31 -13.30
C ALA A 83 -9.87 -6.88 -13.56
N LEU A 84 -8.88 -6.46 -12.76
CA LEU A 84 -7.50 -6.93 -12.84
C LEU A 84 -7.41 -8.42 -12.49
N ASP A 85 -7.00 -9.25 -13.44
CA ASP A 85 -6.80 -10.68 -13.25
C ASP A 85 -5.53 -11.02 -12.44
N SER A 86 -5.27 -12.31 -12.22
CA SER A 86 -4.11 -12.81 -11.47
C SER A 86 -2.79 -12.40 -12.11
N LYS A 87 -2.70 -12.42 -13.44
CA LYS A 87 -1.50 -12.03 -14.20
C LYS A 87 -1.20 -10.54 -14.04
N ALA A 88 -2.22 -9.68 -14.13
CA ALA A 88 -2.10 -8.25 -13.91
C ALA A 88 -1.60 -7.92 -12.49
N CYS A 89 -2.11 -8.59 -11.44
CA CYS A 89 -1.55 -8.37 -10.11
C CYS A 89 -0.15 -8.96 -9.91
N GLY A 90 0.21 -10.06 -10.58
CA GLY A 90 1.61 -10.53 -10.57
C GLY A 90 2.59 -9.48 -11.13
N ILE A 91 2.21 -8.82 -12.23
CA ILE A 91 3.01 -7.75 -12.86
C ILE A 91 3.15 -6.55 -11.90
N LEU A 92 2.05 -6.11 -11.29
CA LEU A 92 2.04 -4.95 -10.39
C LEU A 92 2.79 -5.25 -9.09
N ALA A 93 2.65 -6.47 -8.54
CA ALA A 93 3.38 -6.89 -7.34
C ALA A 93 4.89 -6.84 -7.57
N ALA A 94 5.38 -7.34 -8.71
CA ALA A 94 6.80 -7.30 -9.05
C ALA A 94 7.35 -5.86 -9.14
N ALA A 95 6.58 -4.92 -9.67
CA ALA A 95 6.99 -3.51 -9.73
C ALA A 95 7.03 -2.84 -8.36
N LEU A 96 6.08 -3.16 -7.49
CA LEU A 96 6.01 -2.61 -6.13
C LEU A 96 7.16 -3.07 -5.23
N VAL A 97 7.82 -4.21 -5.51
CA VAL A 97 9.01 -4.65 -4.75
C VAL A 97 10.10 -3.57 -4.72
N ALA A 98 10.29 -2.84 -5.82
CA ALA A 98 11.29 -1.78 -5.95
C ALA A 98 10.72 -0.36 -5.75
N ASN A 99 9.41 -0.24 -5.48
CA ASN A 99 8.77 1.03 -5.19
C ASN A 99 8.34 1.08 -3.72
N HIS A 100 8.97 1.97 -2.96
CA HIS A 100 8.64 2.21 -1.54
C HIS A 100 7.91 3.53 -1.31
N THR A 101 7.52 4.23 -2.39
CA THR A 101 6.84 5.53 -2.30
C THR A 101 5.33 5.37 -2.34
N VAL A 102 4.80 4.37 -3.04
CA VAL A 102 3.37 4.02 -2.98
C VAL A 102 3.12 3.27 -1.69
N VAL A 103 2.32 3.88 -0.83
CA VAL A 103 2.06 3.45 0.55
C VAL A 103 0.63 2.92 0.73
N GLY A 104 -0.29 3.28 -0.18
CA GLY A 104 -1.63 2.70 -0.27
C GLY A 104 -1.87 2.13 -1.67
N TYR A 105 -2.16 0.83 -1.76
CA TYR A 105 -2.55 0.17 -3.00
C TYR A 105 -3.80 -0.68 -2.76
N VAL A 106 -4.94 -0.24 -3.26
CA VAL A 106 -6.24 -0.89 -3.00
C VAL A 106 -6.67 -1.67 -4.24
N LYS A 107 -6.87 -2.99 -4.10
CA LYS A 107 -7.38 -3.87 -5.16
C LYS A 107 -8.66 -4.61 -4.72
N SER A 108 -9.77 -3.89 -4.82
CA SER A 108 -11.16 -4.37 -5.03
C SER A 108 -12.06 -4.55 -3.80
N ALA A 109 -13.32 -4.13 -3.97
CA ALA A 109 -14.44 -4.14 -3.01
C ALA A 109 -14.99 -5.54 -2.65
N LEU A 110 -14.25 -6.61 -2.93
CA LEU A 110 -14.61 -8.00 -2.60
C LEU A 110 -13.47 -8.79 -1.95
N HIS A 111 -12.27 -8.21 -1.81
CA HIS A 111 -11.16 -8.84 -1.10
C HIS A 111 -10.58 -7.85 -0.10
N LYS A 112 -10.93 -8.04 1.18
CA LYS A 112 -10.59 -7.22 2.35
C LYS A 112 -9.08 -7.11 2.68
N HIS A 113 -8.16 -7.55 1.83
CA HIS A 113 -6.75 -7.71 2.24
C HIS A 113 -5.76 -7.44 1.11
N CYS A 114 -5.16 -6.24 1.07
CA CYS A 114 -3.90 -5.97 0.39
C CYS A 114 -3.15 -4.84 1.12
N ALA A 115 -2.27 -5.20 2.04
CA ALA A 115 -1.18 -4.33 2.48
C ALA A 115 0.11 -4.69 1.71
N ILE A 116 1.07 -3.76 1.67
CA ILE A 116 2.35 -3.88 0.94
C ILE A 116 3.23 -5.07 1.42
N LYS A 117 2.83 -5.78 2.48
CA LYS A 117 3.42 -7.06 2.88
C LYS A 117 2.35 -8.15 3.01
N HIS A 118 2.53 -9.19 2.20
CA HIS A 118 1.96 -10.55 2.26
C HIS A 118 0.43 -10.71 2.31
N PHE A 119 -0.04 -11.45 1.31
CA PHE A 119 -1.36 -12.05 1.21
C PHE A 119 -1.56 -13.07 2.32
N GLU A 120 -2.68 -13.01 3.04
CA GLU A 120 -3.34 -14.22 3.53
C GLU A 120 -4.84 -13.97 3.78
N LEU A 121 -5.63 -14.97 3.39
CA LEU A 121 -7.08 -15.03 3.39
C LEU A 121 -7.59 -15.28 4.81
N HIS A 122 -8.59 -14.53 5.30
CA HIS A 122 -9.66 -15.08 6.13
C HIS A 122 -10.92 -14.21 6.08
N GLN A 123 -12.06 -14.85 5.82
CA GLN A 123 -13.40 -14.24 5.80
C GLN A 123 -13.86 -13.91 7.23
N ASP A 124 -14.60 -12.80 7.43
CA ASP A 124 -15.82 -12.89 8.22
C ASP A 124 -16.83 -11.71 8.13
N ASN A 125 -18.02 -12.05 8.64
CA ASN A 125 -19.36 -11.47 8.66
C ASN A 125 -19.58 -10.08 9.34
N GLN A 126 -20.84 -9.64 9.17
CA GLN A 126 -21.59 -8.39 9.47
C GLN A 126 -21.49 -7.76 10.88
N ASP A 127 -21.69 -6.42 11.00
CA ASP A 127 -22.78 -5.78 11.81
C ASP A 127 -22.80 -4.22 11.68
N PRO A 128 -23.95 -3.51 11.89
CA PRO A 128 -24.16 -2.08 11.61
C PRO A 128 -24.45 -1.19 12.84
N ASN A 129 -23.64 -0.14 13.06
CA ASN A 129 -24.00 1.21 13.58
C ASN A 129 -22.82 1.86 14.35
N THR A 130 -22.37 3.05 13.95
CA THR A 130 -22.35 4.33 14.75
C THR A 130 -21.46 5.44 14.14
N SER A 131 -21.71 6.69 14.58
CA SER A 131 -20.92 7.95 14.57
C SER A 131 -19.65 8.12 13.71
N LEU A 132 -19.55 9.20 12.92
CA LEU A 132 -18.35 9.62 12.14
C LEU A 132 -17.79 8.56 11.16
N ASP A 133 -18.18 7.29 11.31
CA ASP A 133 -17.88 6.11 10.54
C ASP A 133 -18.75 5.98 9.28
N ALA A 134 -19.63 6.95 8.98
CA ALA A 134 -20.47 6.90 7.78
C ALA A 134 -19.66 6.91 6.47
N TRP A 135 -18.42 7.44 6.51
CA TRP A 135 -17.48 7.45 5.39
C TRP A 135 -16.38 6.39 5.51
N TRP A 136 -16.32 5.69 6.66
CA TRP A 136 -15.32 4.66 6.98
C TRP A 136 -15.42 3.35 6.17
N PRO A 137 -16.54 2.97 5.52
CA PRO A 137 -16.55 1.81 4.62
C PRO A 137 -15.71 2.02 3.35
N TYR A 138 -15.40 3.29 3.02
CA TYR A 138 -14.57 3.67 1.87
C TYR A 138 -13.10 3.89 2.26
N VAL A 139 -12.81 3.99 3.57
CA VAL A 139 -11.45 4.06 4.10
C VAL A 139 -10.96 2.63 4.23
N ASP A 140 -10.08 2.21 3.32
CA ASP A 140 -9.34 0.98 3.53
C ASP A 140 -8.50 1.13 4.81
N ARG A 141 -8.88 0.44 5.90
CA ARG A 141 -8.15 0.48 7.17
C ARG A 141 -6.70 0.00 7.00
N ALA A 142 -6.42 -0.78 5.95
CA ALA A 142 -5.07 -1.21 5.59
C ALA A 142 -4.27 -0.14 4.84
N CYS A 143 -4.92 0.92 4.33
CA CYS A 143 -4.22 2.03 3.72
C CYS A 143 -3.59 2.92 4.80
N TRP A 144 -2.26 3.02 4.78
CA TRP A 144 -1.53 3.85 5.74
C TRP A 144 -1.86 5.34 5.64
N LEU A 145 -2.20 5.86 4.45
CA LEU A 145 -2.55 7.27 4.29
C LEU A 145 -4.01 7.56 4.68
N CYS A 146 -4.96 6.80 4.15
CA CYS A 146 -6.38 7.00 4.45
C CYS A 146 -6.72 6.66 5.90
N GLY A 147 -6.11 5.60 6.42
CA GLY A 147 -6.21 5.21 7.82
C GLY A 147 -5.39 6.11 8.76
N ARG A 148 -4.66 7.11 8.26
CA ARG A 148 -3.79 8.03 9.01
C ARG A 148 -2.75 7.32 9.88
N TRP A 149 -2.18 6.25 9.35
CA TRP A 149 -1.08 5.57 9.98
C TRP A 149 0.15 6.47 10.00
N SER A 150 0.98 6.29 11.02
CA SER A 150 2.21 7.05 11.19
C SER A 150 3.38 6.11 11.39
N GLU A 151 4.57 6.52 10.94
CA GLU A 151 5.78 5.75 11.14
C GLU A 151 6.27 5.92 12.57
N HIS A 152 6.52 4.80 13.24
CA HIS A 152 7.09 4.76 14.59
C HIS A 152 8.39 3.96 14.59
N ARG A 153 9.39 4.53 15.25
CA ARG A 153 10.67 3.88 15.52
C ARG A 153 10.62 3.20 16.88
N PHE A 154 10.69 1.88 16.88
CA PHE A 154 10.87 1.09 18.10
C PHE A 154 12.36 0.88 18.34
N VAL A 155 12.80 1.19 19.56
CA VAL A 155 14.18 0.99 20.00
C VAL A 155 14.15 0.22 21.30
N TRP A 156 14.94 -0.85 21.37
CA TRP A 156 15.09 -1.63 22.58
C TRP A 156 16.56 -1.93 22.84
N THR A 157 16.97 -1.79 24.10
CA THR A 157 18.34 -2.06 24.55
C THR A 157 18.25 -3.15 25.61
N PRO A 158 18.90 -4.31 25.41
CA PRO A 158 18.94 -5.34 26.44
C PRO A 158 19.72 -4.84 27.66
N SER A 159 19.33 -5.29 28.85
CA SER A 159 20.04 -4.97 30.10
C SER A 159 21.40 -5.64 30.24
N HIS A 160 21.66 -6.64 29.40
CA HIS A 160 22.89 -7.43 29.38
C HIS A 160 23.24 -7.77 27.94
N LYS A 161 24.49 -8.21 27.71
CA LYS A 161 24.94 -8.56 26.37
C LYS A 161 24.23 -9.83 25.89
N LEU A 162 23.50 -9.72 24.78
CA LEU A 162 22.90 -10.86 24.10
C LEU A 162 23.89 -11.56 23.18
N ASP A 163 23.69 -12.86 22.99
CA ASP A 163 24.39 -13.68 21.99
C ASP A 163 24.35 -13.00 20.61
N ALA A 164 25.40 -13.21 19.81
CA ALA A 164 25.45 -12.71 18.43
C ALA A 164 24.27 -13.19 17.57
N LYS A 165 23.79 -14.41 17.82
CA LYS A 165 22.68 -15.07 17.11
C LYS A 165 21.31 -14.82 17.71
N ALA A 166 21.21 -14.10 18.83
CA ALA A 166 19.92 -13.82 19.45
C ALA A 166 19.02 -13.05 18.47
N LYS A 167 17.82 -13.58 18.23
CA LYS A 167 16.79 -12.93 17.42
C LYS A 167 15.85 -12.17 18.34
N VAL A 168 15.72 -10.88 18.10
CA VAL A 168 14.83 -10.01 18.87
C VAL A 168 13.62 -9.70 18.00
N LYS A 169 12.41 -9.95 18.51
CA LYS A 169 11.18 -9.70 17.76
C LYS A 169 10.29 -8.68 18.44
N LEU A 170 9.71 -7.77 17.66
CA LEU A 170 8.66 -6.85 18.08
C LEU A 170 7.30 -7.48 17.74
N HIS A 171 6.39 -7.50 18.71
CA HIS A 171 5.03 -7.98 18.55
C HIS A 171 4.06 -6.82 18.76
N LEU A 172 3.18 -6.59 17.80
CA LEU A 172 2.20 -5.49 17.84
C LEU A 172 0.77 -6.04 17.88
N SER A 173 -0.12 -5.37 18.61
CA SER A 173 -1.54 -5.74 18.69
C SER A 173 -2.30 -5.60 17.38
N ILE A 174 -1.72 -4.92 16.40
CA ILE A 174 -2.29 -4.67 15.06
C ILE A 174 -1.88 -5.73 14.03
N ASP A 175 -0.96 -6.62 14.40
CA ASP A 175 -0.40 -7.67 13.55
C ASP A 175 -0.69 -9.06 14.13
N ASP A 176 -1.81 -9.20 14.85
CA ASP A 176 -2.19 -10.43 15.57
C ASP A 176 -1.07 -11.01 16.45
N TRP A 177 -0.21 -10.13 16.99
CA TRP A 177 0.95 -10.47 17.78
C TRP A 177 2.01 -11.33 17.06
N THR A 178 1.99 -11.35 15.73
CA THR A 178 3.10 -11.90 14.94
C THR A 178 4.39 -11.12 15.24
N GLY A 179 5.52 -11.83 15.28
CA GLY A 179 6.81 -11.26 15.68
C GLY A 179 7.64 -10.84 14.47
N ASP A 180 7.92 -9.55 14.34
CA ASP A 180 8.86 -9.01 13.36
C ASP A 180 10.27 -8.93 13.93
N GLU A 181 11.24 -9.47 13.21
CA GLU A 181 12.65 -9.40 13.62
C GLU A 181 13.16 -7.94 13.58
N MET A 182 13.75 -7.51 14.69
CA MET A 182 14.34 -6.20 14.86
C MET A 182 15.80 -6.20 14.40
N ASN A 183 16.22 -5.14 13.71
CA ASN A 183 17.59 -5.02 13.25
C ASN A 183 18.54 -4.67 14.39
N ARG A 184 19.61 -5.44 14.56
CA ARG A 184 20.67 -5.14 15.53
C ARG A 184 21.52 -3.97 15.03
N SER A 185 21.70 -2.96 15.88
CA SER A 185 22.57 -1.81 15.64
C SER A 185 23.34 -1.52 16.94
N ASN A 186 24.62 -1.89 16.96
CA ASN A 186 25.46 -1.85 18.17
C ASN A 186 24.82 -2.66 19.32
N ASP A 187 24.58 -1.99 20.46
CA ASP A 187 23.95 -2.57 21.66
C ASP A 187 22.42 -2.40 21.67
N MET A 188 21.80 -2.03 20.56
CA MET A 188 20.36 -1.82 20.49
C MET A 188 19.74 -2.59 19.32
N PHE A 189 18.42 -2.80 19.41
CA PHE A 189 17.59 -3.36 18.37
C PHE A 189 16.59 -2.30 17.92
N VAL A 190 16.49 -2.10 16.61
CA VAL A 190 15.68 -1.04 16.00
C VAL A 190 14.76 -1.64 14.93
N LEU A 191 13.50 -1.24 14.96
CA LEU A 191 12.54 -1.56 13.90
C LEU A 191 11.61 -0.37 13.67
N TYR A 192 11.39 -0.03 12.40
CA TYR A 192 10.38 0.95 11.99
C TYR A 192 9.10 0.21 11.62
N ARG A 193 7.96 0.69 12.13
CA ARG A 193 6.64 0.14 11.83
C ARG A 193 5.66 1.28 11.62
N MET A 194 4.72 1.09 10.69
CA MET A 194 3.57 1.97 10.56
C MET A 194 2.52 1.55 11.58
N LEU A 195 1.97 2.50 12.35
CA LEU A 195 0.93 2.25 13.33
C LEU A 195 -0.34 3.02 12.95
N PRO A 196 -1.55 2.44 13.08
CA PRO A 196 -2.78 3.17 12.90
C PRO A 196 -2.97 4.20 14.02
N PRO A 197 -3.87 5.19 13.85
CA PRO A 197 -4.26 6.10 14.90
C PRO A 197 -4.77 5.36 16.14
N GLY A 198 -4.46 5.92 17.30
CA GLY A 198 -4.91 5.39 18.59
C GLY A 198 -3.81 4.65 19.34
N LYS A 199 -4.22 3.73 20.23
CA LYS A 199 -3.30 3.01 21.11
C LYS A 199 -2.95 1.65 20.49
N THR A 200 -1.69 1.47 20.13
CA THR A 200 -1.11 0.17 19.79
C THR A 200 -0.38 -0.39 21.00
N LYS A 201 -0.69 -1.63 21.40
CA LYS A 201 0.05 -2.35 22.43
C LYS A 201 1.18 -3.13 21.78
N TYR A 202 2.29 -3.30 22.49
CA TYR A 202 3.43 -4.06 22.00
C TYR A 202 4.18 -4.78 23.12
N PHE A 203 4.92 -5.81 22.74
CA PHE A 203 5.94 -6.44 23.59
C PHE A 203 7.11 -6.92 22.71
N ILE A 204 8.24 -7.25 23.36
CA ILE A 204 9.46 -7.70 22.69
C ILE A 204 9.84 -9.07 23.24
N THR A 205 10.24 -9.98 22.36
CA THR A 205 10.78 -11.29 22.71
C THR A 205 12.21 -11.43 22.25
N VAL A 206 12.95 -12.31 22.92
CA VAL A 206 14.32 -12.68 22.56
C VAL A 206 14.35 -14.19 22.42
N GLU A 207 14.71 -14.66 21.24
CA GLU A 207 14.91 -16.07 20.92
C GLU A 207 16.41 -16.34 20.83
N THR A 208 16.91 -17.27 21.64
CA THR A 208 18.29 -17.76 21.59
C THR A 208 18.29 -19.19 21.08
N GLU A 209 19.15 -19.50 20.11
CA GLU A 209 19.43 -20.90 19.77
C GLU A 209 20.04 -21.57 21.00
N VAL A 210 19.41 -22.64 21.49
CA VAL A 210 19.96 -23.52 22.54
C VAL A 210 21.01 -24.44 21.91
#